data_AF-A0A8S1NDP1-F1
#
_entry.id   AF-A0A8S1NDP1-F1
#
_cell.length_a   1.000
_cell.length_b   1.000
_cell.length_c   1.000
_cell.angle_alpha   90.00
_cell.angle_beta   90.00
_cell.angle_gamma   90.00
#
_symmetry.space_group_name_H-M   'P 1'
#
loop_
_entity.id
_entity.type
_entity.pdbx_description
1 polymer ?
#
loop_
_entity_poly.entity_id
_entity_poly.type
_entity_poly.pdbx_seq_one_letter_code
_entity_poly.pdbx_strand_id
1 'polypeptide(L)'
;MQQFLNQFKEIINPNDIILKDENTAIGQIYLYNQFSEEYSDLIEKFTTTQSICGYTSVANAIALKQIGPQVGYVQAIQHLRKNSQLRRKYIQDAMIYIQNNRKKYIQESQWLNSNSKDANNYMKDWVANFEISDYLRSKKFENIYFIRNVAFDHPELMNEIKYEEKDRVQEELPFKGDSIFIDYGFTSQFIKRKDFEYSSQHIYVIDILGHFICSIVLENQGKKLILLLETMENNRIKNPTIQQFYKI
;
A
#
# COMPACT_ATOMS: atom_id res chain seq x y z
N MET A 1 -25.72 -7.60 -10.09
CA MET A 1 -24.70 -6.60 -9.71
C MET A 1 -25.23 -5.18 -9.43
N GLN A 2 -26.06 -4.55 -10.27
CA GLN A 2 -26.42 -3.12 -10.10
C GLN A 2 -27.01 -2.74 -8.72
N GLN A 3 -27.99 -3.51 -8.23
CA GLN A 3 -28.60 -3.27 -6.91
C GLN A 3 -27.58 -3.35 -5.76
N PHE A 4 -26.57 -4.20 -5.88
CA PHE A 4 -25.48 -4.30 -4.92
C PHE A 4 -24.60 -3.05 -4.95
N LEU A 5 -24.21 -2.59 -6.14
CA LEU A 5 -23.42 -1.36 -6.31
C LEU A 5 -24.13 -0.11 -5.78
N ASN A 6 -25.46 -0.05 -5.88
CA ASN A 6 -26.25 1.06 -5.36
C ASN A 6 -26.12 1.23 -3.83
N GLN A 7 -25.67 0.20 -3.09
CA GLN A 7 -25.39 0.28 -1.65
C GLN A 7 -24.13 1.11 -1.36
N PHE A 8 -23.26 1.30 -2.35
CA PHE A 8 -21.97 1.99 -2.22
C PHE A 8 -21.92 3.34 -2.94
N LYS A 9 -23.06 3.84 -3.44
CA LYS A 9 -23.16 5.10 -4.20
C LYS A 9 -22.62 6.33 -3.46
N GLU A 10 -22.51 6.25 -2.13
CA GLU A 10 -21.98 7.33 -1.31
C GLU A 10 -20.46 7.43 -1.33
N ILE A 11 -19.77 6.37 -1.77
CA ILE A 11 -18.30 6.34 -1.85
C ILE A 11 -17.77 6.19 -3.26
N ILE A 12 -18.53 5.54 -4.15
CA ILE A 12 -18.14 5.31 -5.53
C ILE A 12 -19.28 5.66 -6.48
N ASN A 13 -18.98 6.43 -7.53
CA ASN A 13 -19.93 6.62 -8.62
C ASN A 13 -20.00 5.30 -9.41
N PRO A 14 -21.19 4.79 -9.76
CA PRO A 14 -21.30 3.62 -10.63
C PRO A 14 -20.53 3.75 -11.96
N ASN A 15 -20.26 4.96 -12.44
CA ASN A 15 -19.42 5.23 -13.61
C ASN A 15 -17.91 5.04 -13.35
N ASP A 16 -17.49 5.04 -12.08
CA ASP A 16 -16.12 4.73 -11.65
C ASP A 16 -15.93 3.22 -11.42
N ILE A 17 -16.92 2.40 -11.77
CA ILE A 17 -16.79 0.94 -11.86
C ILE A 17 -16.22 0.62 -13.22
N ILE A 18 -15.00 0.08 -13.22
CA ILE A 18 -14.19 0.01 -14.44
C ILE A 18 -14.14 -1.42 -14.99
N LEU A 19 -14.36 -2.44 -14.15
CA LEU A 19 -14.57 -3.82 -14.58
C LEU A 19 -15.74 -4.41 -13.80
N LYS A 20 -16.61 -5.17 -14.49
CA LYS A 20 -17.83 -5.74 -13.92
C LYS A 20 -18.22 -7.02 -14.65
N ASP A 21 -18.28 -8.11 -13.90
CA ASP A 21 -18.98 -9.33 -14.30
C ASP A 21 -20.26 -9.52 -13.45
N GLU A 22 -20.85 -10.72 -13.49
CA GLU A 22 -22.08 -11.05 -12.77
C GLU A 22 -21.94 -10.91 -11.25
N ASN A 23 -20.75 -11.27 -10.72
CA ASN A 23 -20.46 -11.46 -9.30
C ASN A 23 -19.35 -10.56 -8.77
N THR A 24 -18.47 -10.02 -9.60
CA THR A 24 -17.35 -9.17 -9.20
C THR A 24 -17.38 -7.84 -9.95
N ALA A 25 -17.15 -6.76 -9.21
CA ALA A 25 -16.88 -5.44 -9.77
C ALA A 25 -15.59 -4.89 -9.18
N ILE A 26 -14.83 -4.15 -9.99
CA ILE A 26 -13.69 -3.37 -9.52
C ILE A 26 -13.98 -1.90 -9.75
N GLY A 27 -13.89 -1.16 -8.66
CA GLY A 27 -14.01 0.28 -8.63
C GLY A 27 -12.72 0.92 -8.15
N GLN A 28 -12.41 2.09 -8.67
CA GLN A 28 -11.37 2.93 -8.12
C GLN A 28 -11.99 4.19 -7.56
N ILE A 29 -11.54 4.60 -6.38
CA ILE A 29 -11.92 5.88 -5.81
C ILE A 29 -10.70 6.74 -5.53
N TYR A 30 -10.83 8.02 -5.87
CA TYR A 30 -9.91 9.03 -5.38
C TYR A 30 -10.27 9.34 -3.92
N LEU A 31 -9.31 9.16 -3.02
CA LEU A 31 -9.51 9.34 -1.59
C LEU A 31 -9.10 10.74 -1.14
N TYR A 32 -7.92 11.21 -1.56
CA TYR A 32 -7.37 12.55 -1.33
C TYR A 32 -6.08 12.72 -2.15
N ASN A 33 -5.60 13.95 -2.32
CA ASN A 33 -4.36 14.22 -3.06
C ASN A 33 -3.13 14.05 -2.17
N GLN A 34 -2.26 13.08 -2.44
CA GLN A 34 -0.99 12.95 -1.70
C GLN A 34 -0.01 14.12 -1.93
N PHE A 35 -0.18 14.89 -3.01
CA PHE A 35 0.64 16.06 -3.34
C PHE A 35 0.06 17.37 -2.80
N SER A 36 -0.97 17.32 -1.97
CA SER A 36 -1.55 18.54 -1.41
C SER A 36 -0.55 19.24 -0.47
N GLU A 37 -0.67 20.57 -0.36
CA GLU A 37 0.15 21.36 0.58
C GLU A 37 -0.06 20.93 2.04
N GLU A 38 -1.13 20.20 2.35
CA GLU A 38 -1.45 19.69 3.70
C GLU A 38 -0.38 18.73 4.26
N TYR A 39 0.47 18.18 3.39
CA TYR A 39 1.56 17.25 3.74
C TYR A 39 2.95 17.86 3.58
N SER A 40 3.06 19.11 3.09
CA SER A 40 4.34 19.76 2.77
C SER A 40 5.30 19.80 3.97
N ASP A 41 4.81 20.13 5.15
CA ASP A 41 5.60 20.21 6.37
C ASP A 41 6.00 18.82 6.91
N LEU A 42 5.20 17.77 6.67
CA LEU A 42 5.62 16.38 6.94
C LEU A 42 6.74 15.97 5.98
N ILE A 43 6.59 16.26 4.69
CA ILE A 43 7.59 15.96 3.67
C ILE A 43 8.93 16.63 4.01
N GLU A 44 8.89 17.91 4.41
CA GLU A 44 10.06 18.65 4.88
C GLU A 44 10.65 18.04 6.16
N LYS A 45 9.83 17.88 7.21
CA LYS A 45 10.24 17.35 8.51
C LYS A 45 10.89 15.97 8.43
N PHE A 46 10.36 15.10 7.59
CA PHE A 46 10.86 13.74 7.40
C PHE A 46 11.83 13.61 6.24
N THR A 47 12.09 14.70 5.51
CA THR A 47 13.08 14.75 4.42
C THR A 47 12.85 13.66 3.39
N THR A 48 11.60 13.45 2.99
CA THR A 48 11.18 12.46 1.97
C THR A 48 10.88 13.15 0.63
N THR A 49 10.68 12.39 -0.45
CA THR A 49 10.14 12.95 -1.69
C THR A 49 8.68 13.40 -1.54
N GLN A 50 8.19 14.20 -2.50
CA GLN A 50 6.78 14.60 -2.59
C GLN A 50 5.83 13.43 -2.85
N SER A 51 6.31 12.36 -3.50
CA SER A 51 5.54 11.14 -3.74
C SER A 51 5.55 10.28 -2.46
N ILE A 52 4.51 10.43 -1.65
CA ILE A 52 4.38 9.76 -0.34
C ILE A 52 3.41 8.57 -0.38
N CYS A 53 3.19 7.98 -1.57
CA CYS A 53 2.18 6.94 -1.79
C CYS A 53 2.33 5.74 -0.85
N GLY A 54 3.55 5.25 -0.61
CA GLY A 54 3.82 4.18 0.35
C GLY A 54 3.29 4.49 1.76
N TYR A 55 3.60 5.68 2.27
CA TYR A 55 3.10 6.15 3.57
C TYR A 55 1.57 6.29 3.58
N THR A 56 0.97 6.86 2.53
CA THR A 56 -0.48 7.07 2.47
C THR A 56 -1.26 5.75 2.37
N SER A 57 -0.76 4.79 1.59
CA SER A 57 -1.43 3.50 1.38
C SER A 57 -1.41 2.65 2.63
N VAL A 58 -0.28 2.60 3.35
CA VAL A 58 -0.22 1.91 4.64
C VAL A 58 -1.01 2.63 5.74
N ALA A 59 -1.04 3.97 5.73
CA ALA A 59 -1.86 4.76 6.64
C ALA A 59 -3.36 4.49 6.43
N ASN A 60 -3.82 4.43 5.18
CA ASN A 60 -5.20 4.08 4.84
C ASN A 60 -5.54 2.67 5.32
N ALA A 61 -4.66 1.69 5.09
CA ALA A 61 -4.89 0.31 5.52
C ALA A 61 -5.05 0.20 7.04
N ILE A 62 -4.15 0.85 7.81
CA ILE A 62 -4.21 0.87 9.28
C ILE A 62 -5.47 1.56 9.77
N ALA A 63 -5.82 2.72 9.20
CA ALA A 63 -7.00 3.44 9.62
C ALA A 63 -8.28 2.64 9.36
N LEU A 64 -8.39 1.98 8.21
CA LEU A 64 -9.52 1.11 7.89
C LEU A 64 -9.57 -0.11 8.82
N LYS A 65 -8.42 -0.69 9.19
CA LYS A 65 -8.37 -1.80 10.15
C LYS A 65 -8.89 -1.39 11.53
N GLN A 66 -8.62 -0.17 11.97
CA GLN A 66 -9.02 0.30 13.30
C GLN A 66 -10.47 0.82 13.34
N ILE A 67 -10.91 1.50 12.28
CA ILE A 67 -12.21 2.19 12.23
C ILE A 67 -13.28 1.32 11.58
N GLY A 68 -12.94 0.60 10.52
CA GLY A 68 -13.85 -0.21 9.70
C GLY A 68 -14.70 -1.19 10.53
N PRO A 69 -14.13 -1.98 11.46
CA PRO A 69 -14.91 -2.90 12.28
C PRO A 69 -15.97 -2.24 13.17
N GLN A 70 -15.81 -0.95 13.51
CA GLN A 70 -16.70 -0.23 14.42
C GLN A 70 -17.88 0.42 13.70
N VAL A 71 -17.63 0.96 12.50
CA VAL A 71 -18.62 1.80 11.77
C VAL A 71 -18.98 1.28 10.38
N GLY A 72 -18.30 0.24 9.90
CA GLY A 72 -18.36 -0.21 8.51
C GLY A 72 -17.33 0.50 7.62
N TYR A 73 -16.85 -0.21 6.59
CA TYR A 73 -15.80 0.34 5.71
C TYR A 73 -16.26 1.54 4.88
N VAL A 74 -17.54 1.63 4.51
CA VAL A 74 -18.09 2.77 3.77
C VAL A 74 -17.97 4.06 4.60
N GLN A 75 -18.42 4.01 5.85
CA GLN A 75 -18.35 5.13 6.79
C GLN A 75 -16.90 5.45 7.15
N ALA A 76 -16.05 4.44 7.32
CA ALA A 76 -14.62 4.63 7.59
C ALA A 76 -13.92 5.38 6.43
N ILE A 77 -14.21 5.01 5.17
CA ILE A 77 -13.71 5.71 3.98
C ILE A 77 -14.19 7.16 3.95
N GLN A 78 -15.48 7.41 4.19
CA GLN A 78 -16.01 8.78 4.23
C GLN A 78 -15.36 9.60 5.33
N HIS A 79 -15.12 9.00 6.50
CA HIS A 79 -14.44 9.66 7.61
C HIS A 79 -13.00 10.03 7.22
N LEU A 80 -12.26 9.11 6.59
CA LEU A 80 -10.92 9.39 6.07
C LEU A 80 -10.90 10.49 5.01
N ARG A 81 -11.88 10.53 4.09
CA ARG A 81 -12.01 11.62 3.09
C ARG A 81 -12.18 12.99 3.74
N LYS A 82 -13.01 13.08 4.77
CA LYS A 82 -13.40 14.36 5.40
C LYS A 82 -12.41 14.82 6.48
N ASN A 83 -11.64 13.92 7.08
CA ASN A 83 -10.82 14.23 8.25
C ASN A 83 -9.31 14.22 7.91
N SER A 84 -8.80 15.36 7.46
CA SER A 84 -7.37 15.53 7.13
C SER A 84 -6.45 15.27 8.31
N GLN A 85 -6.83 15.72 9.51
CA GLN A 85 -6.03 15.53 10.73
C GLN A 85 -5.84 14.06 11.07
N LEU A 86 -6.90 13.26 10.90
CA LEU A 86 -6.81 11.81 11.09
C LEU A 86 -5.87 11.15 10.06
N ARG A 87 -6.01 11.48 8.78
CA ARG A 87 -5.10 10.96 7.74
C ARG A 87 -3.66 11.29 8.06
N ARG A 88 -3.42 12.57 8.37
CA ARG A 88 -2.12 13.14 8.68
C ARG A 88 -1.46 12.42 9.85
N LYS A 89 -2.22 12.09 10.90
CA LYS A 89 -1.74 11.29 12.04
C LYS A 89 -1.19 9.94 11.58
N TYR A 90 -1.95 9.15 10.83
CA TYR A 90 -1.51 7.82 10.38
C TYR A 90 -0.33 7.88 9.39
N ILE A 91 -0.30 8.88 8.51
CA ILE A 91 0.82 9.14 7.59
C ILE A 91 2.08 9.48 8.40
N GLN A 92 1.96 10.38 9.37
CA GLN A 92 3.07 10.77 10.24
C GLN A 92 3.59 9.58 11.05
N ASP A 93 2.72 8.72 11.58
CA ASP A 93 3.13 7.52 12.32
C ASP A 93 3.99 6.57 11.44
N ALA A 94 3.62 6.40 10.17
CA ALA A 94 4.39 5.61 9.21
C ALA A 94 5.73 6.27 8.88
N MET A 95 5.74 7.59 8.64
CA MET A 95 6.96 8.35 8.37
C MET A 95 7.94 8.30 9.55
N ILE A 96 7.46 8.43 10.79
CA ILE A 96 8.29 8.32 12.00
C ILE A 96 8.97 6.95 12.05
N TYR A 97 8.21 5.87 11.86
CA TYR A 97 8.75 4.52 11.94
C TYR A 97 9.84 4.28 10.89
N ILE A 98 9.52 4.54 9.62
CA ILE A 98 10.43 4.28 8.51
C ILE A 98 11.68 5.15 8.62
N GLN A 99 11.54 6.44 8.90
CA GLN A 99 12.69 7.34 9.01
C GLN A 99 13.59 7.01 10.23
N ASN A 100 13.02 6.51 11.32
CA ASN A 100 13.82 6.02 12.44
C ASN A 100 14.61 4.75 12.07
N ASN A 101 14.02 3.83 11.31
CA ASN A 101 14.72 2.65 10.81
C ASN A 101 15.84 3.02 9.84
N ARG A 102 15.61 3.93 8.89
CA ARG A 102 16.65 4.44 7.99
C ARG A 102 17.83 5.06 8.76
N LYS A 103 17.54 5.90 9.76
CA LYS A 103 18.57 6.51 10.63
C LYS A 103 19.37 5.44 11.38
N LYS A 104 18.68 4.44 11.92
CA LYS A 104 19.33 3.33 12.62
C LYS A 104 20.25 2.56 11.66
N TYR A 105 19.78 2.22 10.46
CA TYR A 105 20.60 1.56 9.44
C TYR A 105 21.85 2.38 9.08
N ILE A 106 21.73 3.70 8.89
CA ILE A 106 22.86 4.60 8.63
C ILE A 106 23.85 4.59 9.80
N GLN A 107 23.37 4.62 11.05
CA GLN A 107 24.23 4.61 12.24
C GLN A 107 24.99 3.29 12.41
N GLU A 108 24.36 2.17 12.07
CA GLU A 108 24.94 0.83 12.19
C GLU A 108 25.84 0.46 10.98
N SER A 109 25.62 1.08 9.82
CA SER A 109 26.35 0.80 8.60
C SER A 109 27.71 1.49 8.57
N GLN A 110 28.79 0.71 8.62
CA GLN A 110 30.17 1.23 8.58
C GLN A 110 30.53 1.99 7.29
N TRP A 111 29.77 1.81 6.21
CA TRP A 111 30.05 2.38 4.88
C TRP A 111 29.25 3.66 4.56
N LEU A 112 28.23 3.99 5.36
CA LEU A 112 27.46 5.23 5.24
C LEU A 112 27.89 6.17 6.37
N ASN A 113 28.86 7.05 6.10
CA ASN A 113 29.10 8.16 7.01
C ASN A 113 27.78 8.96 7.13
N SER A 114 27.31 9.20 8.36
CA SER A 114 26.01 9.84 8.62
C SER A 114 25.85 11.21 7.96
N ASN A 115 26.97 11.88 7.65
CA ASN A 115 26.98 13.19 6.96
C ASN A 115 27.31 13.09 5.47
N SER A 116 27.34 11.88 4.91
CA SER A 116 27.62 11.67 3.48
C SER A 116 26.43 12.10 2.61
N LYS A 117 26.74 12.43 1.35
CA LYS A 117 25.72 12.66 0.32
C LYS A 117 24.81 11.44 0.16
N ASP A 118 25.35 10.23 0.28
CA ASP A 118 24.60 8.98 0.12
C ASP A 118 23.63 8.74 1.28
N ALA A 119 24.01 9.04 2.52
CA ALA A 119 23.08 9.00 3.65
C ALA A 119 21.91 9.97 3.44
N ASN A 120 22.19 11.20 2.99
CA ASN A 120 21.15 12.18 2.68
C ASN A 120 20.27 11.74 1.50
N ASN A 121 20.83 11.10 0.48
CA ASN A 121 20.07 10.55 -0.65
C ASN A 121 19.16 9.40 -0.20
N TYR A 122 19.67 8.47 0.63
CA TYR A 122 18.88 7.36 1.16
C TYR A 122 17.70 7.85 2.01
N MET A 123 17.92 8.84 2.88
CA MET A 123 16.84 9.44 3.68
C MET A 123 15.72 10.03 2.81
N LYS A 124 16.09 10.61 1.65
CA LYS A 124 15.18 11.20 0.66
C LYS A 124 14.57 10.21 -0.31
N ASP A 125 15.08 8.98 -0.38
CA ASP A 125 14.65 8.02 -1.41
C ASP A 125 13.18 7.60 -1.20
N TRP A 126 12.57 7.07 -2.25
CA TRP A 126 11.22 6.50 -2.14
C TRP A 126 11.18 5.38 -1.11
N VAL A 127 10.00 5.14 -0.55
CA VAL A 127 9.80 4.05 0.40
C VAL A 127 9.90 2.72 -0.34
N ALA A 128 10.78 1.85 0.13
CA ALA A 128 10.98 0.52 -0.43
C ALA A 128 9.93 -0.47 0.09
N ASN A 129 9.72 -1.56 -0.64
CA ASN A 129 8.74 -2.59 -0.29
C ASN A 129 9.02 -3.20 1.10
N PHE A 130 10.28 -3.48 1.43
CA PHE A 130 10.62 -4.05 2.74
C PHE A 130 10.31 -3.09 3.90
N GLU A 131 10.36 -1.77 3.69
CA GLU A 131 10.07 -0.78 4.74
C GLU A 131 8.57 -0.74 5.07
N ILE A 132 7.71 -0.88 4.05
CA ILE A 132 6.26 -1.07 4.24
C ILE A 132 5.99 -2.39 4.98
N SER A 133 6.68 -3.46 4.57
CA SER A 133 6.58 -4.80 5.19
C SER A 133 6.90 -4.73 6.69
N ASP A 134 8.05 -4.14 7.04
CA ASP A 134 8.51 -4.00 8.43
C ASP A 134 7.57 -3.12 9.25
N TYR A 135 7.07 -2.02 8.67
CA TYR A 135 6.10 -1.18 9.36
C TYR A 135 4.79 -1.93 9.64
N LEU A 136 4.23 -2.65 8.67
CA LEU A 136 3.03 -3.45 8.87
C LEU A 136 3.23 -4.53 9.96
N ARG A 137 4.36 -5.25 9.90
CA ARG A 137 4.74 -6.25 10.92
C ARG A 137 4.89 -5.66 12.31
N SER A 138 5.42 -4.44 12.42
CA SER A 138 5.55 -3.74 13.71
C SER A 138 4.19 -3.50 14.38
N LYS A 139 3.11 -3.38 13.60
CA LYS A 139 1.76 -3.18 14.11
C LYS A 139 1.05 -4.45 14.51
N LYS A 140 1.49 -5.61 13.99
CA LYS A 140 0.90 -6.93 14.25
C LYS A 140 -0.61 -6.95 13.99
N PHE A 141 -1.05 -6.31 12.91
CA PHE A 141 -2.46 -6.36 12.53
C PHE A 141 -2.75 -7.62 11.75
N GLU A 142 -3.69 -8.41 12.25
CA GLU A 142 -4.29 -9.49 11.47
C GLU A 142 -5.06 -8.94 10.27
N ASN A 143 -5.15 -9.73 9.21
CA ASN A 143 -5.90 -9.43 7.99
C ASN A 143 -5.45 -8.18 7.20
N ILE A 144 -4.25 -7.65 7.45
CA ILE A 144 -3.59 -6.72 6.52
C ILE A 144 -2.53 -7.49 5.74
N TYR A 145 -2.64 -7.47 4.42
CA TYR A 145 -1.73 -8.14 3.50
C TYR A 145 -1.08 -7.12 2.58
N PHE A 146 0.21 -7.30 2.32
CA PHE A 146 0.96 -6.47 1.40
C PHE A 146 1.37 -7.31 0.18
N ILE A 147 0.93 -6.88 -1.00
CA ILE A 147 1.20 -7.53 -2.27
C ILE A 147 2.44 -6.89 -2.87
N ARG A 148 3.50 -7.69 -3.05
CA ARG A 148 4.81 -7.24 -3.53
C ARG A 148 5.07 -7.84 -4.90
N ASN A 149 5.66 -7.07 -5.80
CA ASN A 149 6.24 -7.61 -7.03
C ASN A 149 7.57 -8.31 -6.69
N VAL A 150 7.88 -9.38 -7.40
CA VAL A 150 9.16 -10.08 -7.26
C VAL A 150 10.20 -9.38 -8.13
N ALA A 151 11.13 -8.65 -7.53
CA ALA A 151 12.12 -7.87 -8.26
C ALA A 151 12.94 -8.72 -9.23
N PHE A 152 13.23 -9.99 -8.89
CA PHE A 152 13.97 -10.90 -9.77
C PHE A 152 13.32 -11.16 -11.14
N ASP A 153 12.01 -10.93 -11.28
CA ASP A 153 11.28 -11.08 -12.55
C ASP A 153 11.08 -9.72 -13.26
N HIS A 154 11.65 -8.64 -12.70
CA HIS A 154 11.61 -7.26 -13.19
C HIS A 154 13.03 -6.68 -13.27
N PRO A 155 13.77 -6.87 -14.38
CA PRO A 155 15.15 -6.40 -14.52
C PRO A 155 15.33 -4.90 -14.24
N GLU A 156 14.34 -4.09 -14.57
CA GLU A 156 14.27 -2.66 -14.25
C GLU A 156 14.32 -2.39 -12.75
N LEU A 157 13.54 -3.12 -11.95
CA LEU A 157 13.54 -2.99 -10.49
C LEU A 157 14.90 -3.43 -9.92
N MET A 158 15.44 -4.56 -10.41
CA MET A 158 16.75 -5.04 -9.96
C MET A 158 17.87 -4.02 -10.14
N ASN A 159 17.81 -3.19 -11.19
CA ASN A 159 18.79 -2.14 -11.45
C ASN A 159 18.63 -0.92 -10.54
N GLU A 160 17.45 -0.73 -9.96
CA GLU A 160 17.13 0.40 -9.09
C GLU A 160 17.38 0.13 -7.60
N ILE A 161 17.56 -1.15 -7.22
CA ILE A 161 17.81 -1.59 -5.84
C ILE A 161 19.08 -0.95 -5.26
N LYS A 162 18.93 -0.30 -4.10
CA LYS A 162 20.00 0.43 -3.40
C LYS A 162 19.97 0.14 -1.89
N TYR A 163 21.08 0.46 -1.22
CA TYR A 163 21.18 0.44 0.24
C TYR A 163 20.74 -0.90 0.87
N GLU A 164 19.95 -0.86 1.94
CA GLU A 164 19.42 -2.04 2.63
C GLU A 164 18.63 -2.97 1.70
N GLU A 165 17.98 -2.44 0.66
CA GLU A 165 17.21 -3.24 -0.28
C GLU A 165 18.06 -4.30 -1.02
N LYS A 166 19.37 -4.06 -1.16
CA LYS A 166 20.31 -5.05 -1.74
C LYS A 166 20.38 -6.34 -0.92
N ASP A 167 20.28 -6.22 0.38
CA ASP A 167 20.28 -7.36 1.30
C ASP A 167 18.87 -7.96 1.39
N ARG A 168 17.85 -7.09 1.44
CA ARG A 168 16.45 -7.50 1.62
C ARG A 168 15.82 -8.15 0.40
N VAL A 169 16.30 -7.87 -0.82
CA VAL A 169 15.78 -8.54 -2.03
C VAL A 169 15.99 -10.06 -2.00
N GLN A 170 16.95 -10.56 -1.22
CA GLN A 170 17.16 -12.00 -1.05
C GLN A 170 15.94 -12.70 -0.43
N GLU A 171 15.09 -11.98 0.30
CA GLU A 171 13.79 -12.47 0.79
C GLU A 171 12.88 -12.99 -0.33
N GLU A 172 13.04 -12.46 -1.55
CA GLU A 172 12.18 -12.72 -2.70
C GLU A 172 12.64 -13.94 -3.51
N LEU A 173 13.85 -14.46 -3.26
CA LEU A 173 14.40 -15.61 -3.99
C LEU A 173 13.46 -16.84 -4.06
N PRO A 174 12.75 -17.24 -2.99
CA PRO A 174 11.84 -18.40 -3.04
C PRO A 174 10.63 -18.22 -3.98
N PHE A 175 10.39 -16.99 -4.43
CA PHE A 175 9.28 -16.56 -5.28
C PHE A 175 9.73 -16.25 -6.71
N LYS A 176 11.01 -16.46 -7.05
CA LYS A 176 11.49 -16.28 -8.42
C LYS A 176 10.67 -17.12 -9.40
N GLY A 177 10.17 -16.48 -10.47
CA GLY A 177 9.26 -17.05 -11.45
C GLY A 177 7.77 -16.80 -11.13
N ASP A 178 7.45 -16.31 -9.93
CA ASP A 178 6.15 -15.74 -9.60
C ASP A 178 6.27 -14.21 -9.75
N SER A 179 5.39 -13.53 -10.49
CA SER A 179 5.50 -12.07 -10.60
C SER A 179 5.10 -11.31 -9.33
N ILE A 180 4.30 -11.93 -8.44
CA ILE A 180 3.94 -11.35 -7.14
C ILE A 180 3.93 -12.39 -6.01
N PHE A 181 4.13 -11.91 -4.79
CA PHE A 181 3.98 -12.67 -3.54
C PHE A 181 3.30 -11.82 -2.47
N ILE A 182 2.85 -12.47 -1.40
CA ILE A 182 2.07 -11.84 -0.34
C ILE A 182 2.87 -11.83 0.95
N ASP A 183 3.07 -10.65 1.51
CA ASP A 183 3.54 -10.45 2.87
C ASP A 183 2.35 -10.33 3.82
N TYR A 184 2.32 -11.17 4.85
CA TYR A 184 1.30 -11.10 5.88
C TYR A 184 1.82 -10.29 7.06
N GLY A 185 1.28 -9.08 7.27
CA GLY A 185 1.74 -8.12 8.29
C GLY A 185 1.61 -8.57 9.75
N PHE A 186 1.25 -9.82 10.02
CA PHE A 186 1.24 -10.44 11.35
C PHE A 186 2.42 -11.38 11.59
N THR A 187 3.04 -11.94 10.53
CA THR A 187 4.12 -12.93 10.64
C THR A 187 5.31 -12.53 9.78
N SER A 188 6.44 -13.22 9.93
CA SER A 188 7.59 -13.07 9.03
C SER A 188 7.48 -13.95 7.78
N GLN A 189 6.41 -14.73 7.64
CA GLN A 189 6.26 -15.67 6.52
C GLN A 189 5.58 -14.99 5.33
N PHE A 190 6.14 -15.26 4.16
CA PHE A 190 5.59 -14.87 2.87
C PHE A 190 4.75 -16.01 2.28
N ILE A 191 3.73 -15.66 1.51
CA ILE A 191 2.78 -16.60 0.90
C ILE A 191 2.91 -16.47 -0.63
N LYS A 192 3.00 -17.60 -1.33
CA LYS A 192 2.97 -17.60 -2.80
C LYS A 192 1.59 -17.16 -3.29
N ARG A 193 1.53 -16.45 -4.40
CA ARG A 193 0.26 -15.99 -4.96
C ARG A 193 -0.76 -17.11 -5.15
N LYS A 194 -0.34 -18.25 -5.70
CA LYS A 194 -1.23 -19.40 -5.94
C LYS A 194 -1.86 -19.98 -4.67
N ASP A 195 -1.22 -19.79 -3.52
CA ASP A 195 -1.63 -20.33 -2.22
C ASP A 195 -2.45 -19.31 -1.41
N PHE A 196 -2.78 -18.16 -2.01
CA PHE A 196 -3.50 -17.06 -1.37
C PHE A 196 -4.83 -16.78 -2.05
N GLU A 197 -5.89 -16.63 -1.24
CA GLU A 197 -7.20 -16.17 -1.68
C GLU A 197 -7.58 -14.87 -0.97
N TYR A 198 -8.08 -13.92 -1.74
CA TYR A 198 -8.53 -12.64 -1.21
C TYR A 198 -9.92 -12.78 -0.59
N SER A 199 -10.15 -12.07 0.51
CA SER A 199 -11.40 -12.08 1.29
C SER A 199 -11.89 -10.67 1.58
N SER A 200 -13.18 -10.53 1.88
CA SER A 200 -13.81 -9.31 2.39
C SER A 200 -13.41 -8.94 3.83
N GLN A 201 -12.76 -9.85 4.53
CA GLN A 201 -12.19 -9.58 5.86
C GLN A 201 -10.78 -8.99 5.80
N HIS A 202 -10.19 -8.93 4.62
CA HIS A 202 -8.82 -8.49 4.41
C HIS A 202 -8.74 -7.04 3.93
N ILE A 203 -7.62 -6.40 4.23
CA ILE A 203 -7.21 -5.11 3.72
C ILE A 203 -5.86 -5.31 3.02
N TYR A 204 -5.69 -4.69 1.86
CA TYR A 204 -4.51 -4.86 1.03
C TYR A 204 -3.75 -3.56 0.90
N VAL A 205 -2.43 -3.62 1.03
CA VAL A 205 -1.52 -2.67 0.40
C VAL A 205 -0.97 -3.38 -0.84
N ILE A 206 -0.86 -2.70 -1.97
CA ILE A 206 -0.42 -3.30 -3.22
C ILE A 206 0.65 -2.40 -3.82
N ASP A 207 1.85 -2.94 -4.01
CA ASP A 207 2.86 -2.34 -4.88
C ASP A 207 2.46 -2.60 -6.33
N ILE A 208 2.28 -1.55 -7.11
CA ILE A 208 1.89 -1.62 -8.51
C ILE A 208 2.99 -1.15 -9.47
N LEU A 209 4.25 -1.27 -9.03
CA LEU A 209 5.48 -0.86 -9.72
C LEU A 209 5.59 0.66 -9.86
N GLY A 210 6.27 1.28 -8.89
CA GLY A 210 6.46 2.73 -8.82
C GLY A 210 5.31 3.49 -8.17
N HIS A 211 4.34 2.78 -7.59
CA HIS A 211 3.26 3.37 -6.79
C HIS A 211 2.66 2.33 -5.83
N PHE A 212 2.09 2.81 -4.72
CA PHE A 212 1.40 1.96 -3.75
C PHE A 212 -0.06 2.35 -3.65
N ILE A 213 -0.95 1.37 -3.59
CA ILE A 213 -2.38 1.59 -3.37
C ILE A 213 -2.88 0.80 -2.17
N CYS A 214 -3.92 1.30 -1.51
CA CYS A 214 -4.69 0.53 -0.53
C CYS A 214 -5.92 -0.06 -1.23
N SER A 215 -6.32 -1.28 -0.90
CA SER A 215 -7.55 -1.87 -1.41
C SER A 215 -8.30 -2.67 -0.35
N ILE A 216 -9.62 -2.76 -0.52
CA ILE A 216 -10.52 -3.57 0.29
C ILE A 216 -11.50 -4.32 -0.61
N VAL A 217 -12.10 -5.38 -0.07
CA VAL A 217 -13.17 -6.13 -0.75
C VAL A 217 -14.44 -6.02 0.07
N LEU A 218 -15.50 -5.54 -0.55
CA LEU A 218 -16.84 -5.48 0.04
C LEU A 218 -17.65 -6.63 -0.56
N GLU A 219 -18.31 -7.43 0.28
CA GLU A 219 -19.02 -8.61 -0.17
C GLU A 219 -20.43 -8.69 0.43
N ASN A 220 -21.42 -9.00 -0.39
CA ASN A 220 -22.79 -9.24 0.05
C ASN A 220 -23.47 -10.23 -0.90
N GLN A 221 -24.02 -11.33 -0.35
CA GLN A 221 -24.75 -12.35 -1.12
C GLN A 221 -23.96 -12.88 -2.33
N GLY A 222 -22.67 -13.19 -2.15
CA GLY A 222 -21.79 -13.72 -3.19
C GLY A 222 -21.33 -12.69 -4.24
N LYS A 223 -21.76 -11.43 -4.13
CA LYS A 223 -21.27 -10.32 -4.97
C LYS A 223 -20.15 -9.60 -4.27
N LYS A 224 -19.08 -9.31 -5.01
CA LYS A 224 -17.87 -8.64 -4.52
C LYS A 224 -17.67 -7.30 -5.24
N LEU A 225 -17.34 -6.27 -4.48
CA LEU A 225 -16.80 -5.01 -4.97
C LEU A 225 -15.38 -4.87 -4.43
N ILE A 226 -14.40 -4.97 -5.32
CA ILE A 226 -13.01 -4.62 -5.03
C ILE A 226 -12.90 -3.11 -5.17
N LEU A 227 -12.47 -2.43 -4.12
CA LEU A 227 -12.33 -0.99 -4.11
C LEU A 227 -10.85 -0.62 -3.99
N LEU A 228 -10.32 0.06 -5.01
CA LEU A 228 -8.97 0.62 -5.02
C LEU A 228 -9.04 2.04 -4.46
N LEU A 229 -8.27 2.30 -3.40
CA LEU A 229 -8.18 3.58 -2.72
C LEU A 229 -6.93 4.31 -3.19
N GLU A 230 -7.12 5.24 -4.11
CA GLU A 230 -6.06 5.94 -4.80
C GLU A 230 -5.88 7.36 -4.24
N THR A 231 -4.63 7.81 -4.15
CA THR A 231 -4.24 9.14 -3.67
C THR A 231 -3.66 10.04 -4.78
N MET A 232 -3.75 9.60 -6.03
CA MET A 232 -3.43 10.35 -7.25
C MET A 232 -4.57 10.26 -8.27
N GLU A 233 -4.78 11.29 -9.08
CA GLU A 233 -5.76 11.21 -10.18
C GLU A 233 -5.18 10.42 -11.36
N ASN A 234 -5.12 9.09 -11.24
CA ASN A 234 -4.67 8.21 -12.32
C ASN A 234 -5.47 6.90 -12.32
N ASN A 235 -5.89 6.40 -13.47
CA ASN A 235 -6.63 5.14 -13.58
C ASN A 235 -5.66 3.95 -13.55
N ARG A 236 -5.72 3.15 -12.48
CA ARG A 236 -4.82 2.02 -12.25
C ARG A 236 -5.41 0.67 -12.64
N ILE A 237 -6.64 0.57 -13.14
CA ILE A 237 -7.26 -0.76 -13.29
C ILE A 237 -6.51 -1.68 -14.27
N LYS A 238 -5.90 -1.09 -15.31
CA LYS A 238 -5.13 -1.84 -16.31
C LYS A 238 -3.73 -2.19 -15.82
N ASN A 239 -3.41 -1.90 -14.56
CA ASN A 239 -2.13 -2.27 -13.99
C ASN A 239 -2.03 -3.81 -13.89
N PRO A 240 -0.99 -4.43 -14.46
CA PRO A 240 -0.85 -5.88 -14.48
C PRO A 240 -0.87 -6.53 -13.09
N THR A 241 -0.27 -5.89 -12.09
CA THR A 241 -0.24 -6.42 -10.71
C THR A 241 -1.65 -6.50 -10.12
N ILE A 242 -2.49 -5.49 -10.35
CA ILE A 242 -3.90 -5.51 -9.91
C ILE A 242 -4.67 -6.63 -10.62
N GLN A 243 -4.50 -6.73 -11.93
CA GLN A 243 -5.21 -7.74 -12.73
C GLN A 243 -4.85 -9.16 -12.30
N GLN A 244 -3.56 -9.42 -12.17
CA GLN A 244 -3.05 -10.68 -11.69
C GLN A 244 -3.49 -10.98 -10.26
N PHE A 245 -3.44 -9.99 -9.36
CA PHE A 245 -3.81 -10.21 -7.98
C PHE A 245 -5.30 -10.55 -7.85
N TYR A 246 -6.19 -9.87 -8.57
CA TYR A 246 -7.63 -10.15 -8.50
C TYR A 246 -8.12 -11.21 -9.51
N LYS A 247 -7.24 -11.79 -10.32
CA LYS A 247 -7.55 -12.80 -11.37
C LYS A 247 -8.59 -12.28 -12.38
N ILE A 248 -8.41 -11.05 -12.85
CA ILE A 248 -9.30 -10.38 -13.82
C ILE A 248 -8.61 -10.13 -15.16
#